data_AF-I3S6C9-F1
#
_entry.id   AF-I3S6C9-F1
#
_cell.length_a   1.000
_cell.length_b   1.000
_cell.length_c   1.000
_cell.angle_alpha   90.00
_cell.angle_beta   90.00
_cell.angle_gamma   90.00
#
_symmetry.space_group_name_H-M   'P 1'
#
loop_
_entity.id
_entity.type
_entity.pdbx_description
1 polymer ?
#
loop_
_entity_poly.entity_id
_entity_poly.type
_entity_poly.pdbx_seq_one_letter_code
_entity_poly.pdbx_strand_id
1 'polypeptide(L)'
;MKLSSISFLSKLLILQYLSFQCLSTQDFHFFTFILQWPGSYCDSKLGCCYPKTGKPAADFTIYGLRPSFNINGTSPTNCDIQSVFNKSKISDLIEDLEINWPSLRCPRLNNIRIWSHEWMKHGTCSESKLSQHDYFQTALKLKKKLNLLQMLRDAGFEPNDQFYDIGNPLSIIEDATGLLPGMECNRDSAGNDQVLKVYMCVDISGSNFIQCPSLVDNCGAKVQFPKF
;
A
#
# COMPACT_ATOMS: atom_id res chain seq x y z
N MET A 1 30.25 44.51 42.53
CA MET A 1 29.92 43.07 42.59
C MET A 1 28.81 42.78 41.59
N LYS A 2 29.14 42.15 40.46
CA LYS A 2 28.24 41.73 39.38
C LYS A 2 27.87 40.27 39.61
N LEU A 3 26.62 39.98 39.97
CA LEU A 3 26.14 38.59 40.15
C LEU A 3 24.72 38.36 39.59
N SER A 4 24.22 39.23 38.70
CA SER A 4 22.85 39.11 38.18
C SER A 4 22.72 38.67 36.70
N SER A 5 23.79 38.64 35.91
CA SER A 5 23.70 38.29 34.48
C SER A 5 23.86 36.79 34.16
N ILE A 6 24.40 35.99 35.07
CA ILE A 6 24.70 34.57 34.79
C ILE A 6 23.43 33.70 34.86
N SER A 7 22.42 34.11 35.63
CA SER A 7 21.16 33.36 35.83
C SER A 7 20.20 33.43 34.64
N PHE A 8 20.27 34.49 33.81
CA PHE A 8 19.41 34.62 32.63
C PHE A 8 19.93 33.83 31.42
N LEU A 9 21.26 33.79 31.23
CA LEU A 9 21.89 33.04 30.14
C LEU A 9 21.73 31.52 30.32
N SER A 10 21.80 31.01 31.54
CA SER A 10 21.58 29.58 31.81
C SER A 10 20.13 29.15 31.58
N LYS A 11 19.16 30.02 31.89
CA LYS A 11 17.73 29.75 31.63
C LYS A 11 17.38 29.79 30.14
N LEU A 12 18.02 30.65 29.34
CA LEU A 12 17.84 30.67 27.88
C LEU A 12 18.43 29.43 27.19
N LEU A 13 19.60 28.96 27.64
CA LEU A 13 20.21 27.73 27.14
C LEU A 13 19.37 26.48 27.49
N ILE A 14 18.75 26.43 28.67
CA ILE A 14 17.84 25.34 29.04
C ILE A 14 16.53 25.39 28.23
N LEU A 15 16.01 26.57 27.88
CA LEU A 15 14.86 26.69 26.99
C LEU A 15 15.18 26.27 25.55
N GLN A 16 16.39 26.54 25.05
CA GLN A 16 16.84 26.10 23.72
C GLN A 16 17.13 24.60 23.65
N TYR A 17 17.51 23.98 24.77
CA TYR A 17 17.64 22.52 24.88
C TYR A 17 16.30 21.78 25.02
N LEU A 18 15.25 22.44 25.49
CA LEU A 18 13.90 21.86 25.62
C LEU A 18 13.05 21.98 24.34
N SER A 19 13.50 22.70 23.31
CA SER A 19 12.80 22.82 22.02
C SER A 19 13.28 21.83 20.95
N PHE A 20 14.17 20.90 21.29
CA PHE A 20 14.68 19.88 20.35
C PHE A 20 14.32 18.47 20.82
N GLN A 21 13.02 18.18 20.95
CA GLN A 21 12.55 16.80 20.88
C GLN A 21 11.33 16.66 19.98
N CYS A 22 11.48 15.72 19.03
CA CYS A 22 10.47 15.04 18.24
C CYS A 22 9.73 15.79 17.13
N LEU A 23 10.37 15.84 15.96
CA LEU A 23 9.88 15.07 14.82
C LEU A 23 11.10 14.44 14.16
N SER A 24 11.44 13.19 14.50
CA SER A 24 12.22 12.40 13.55
C SER A 24 11.28 12.16 12.38
N THR A 25 11.34 13.01 11.34
CA THR A 25 10.82 12.61 10.04
C THR A 25 11.64 11.39 9.66
N GLN A 26 11.07 10.19 9.83
CA GLN A 26 11.67 9.01 9.25
C GLN A 26 11.56 9.20 7.74
N ASP A 27 12.64 9.72 7.15
CA ASP A 27 12.71 9.98 5.72
C ASP A 27 12.68 8.64 4.99
N PHE A 28 11.52 8.31 4.42
CA PHE A 28 11.37 7.21 3.49
C PHE A 28 11.75 7.66 2.09
N HIS A 29 12.13 6.72 1.23
CA HIS A 29 12.67 7.04 -0.09
C HIS A 29 11.62 6.95 -1.22
N PHE A 30 10.59 6.12 -1.03
CA PHE A 30 9.49 5.92 -1.97
C PHE A 30 8.31 5.26 -1.26
N PHE A 31 7.15 5.22 -1.92
CA PHE A 31 6.04 4.36 -1.50
C PHE A 31 6.05 3.06 -2.29
N THR A 32 5.82 1.96 -1.60
CA THR A 32 5.43 0.69 -2.21
C THR A 32 3.90 0.69 -2.32
N PHE A 33 3.38 0.75 -3.54
CA PHE A 33 1.96 0.62 -3.84
C PHE A 33 1.63 -0.82 -4.21
N ILE A 34 0.69 -1.41 -3.48
CA ILE A 34 0.40 -2.84 -3.52
C ILE A 34 -1.04 -3.03 -3.94
N LEU A 35 -1.24 -3.75 -5.03
CA LEU A 35 -2.54 -4.24 -5.48
C LEU A 35 -2.64 -5.74 -5.19
N GLN A 36 -3.85 -6.22 -4.92
CA GLN A 36 -4.16 -7.62 -4.63
C GLN A 36 -5.26 -8.12 -5.55
N TRP A 37 -5.12 -9.34 -6.06
CA TRP A 37 -6.18 -10.04 -6.78
C TRP A 37 -7.13 -10.76 -5.80
N PRO A 38 -8.43 -10.41 -5.77
CA PRO A 38 -9.38 -11.05 -4.86
C PRO A 38 -9.58 -12.55 -5.09
N GLY A 39 -9.50 -13.02 -6.34
CA GLY A 39 -9.62 -14.44 -6.69
C GLY A 39 -8.61 -15.30 -5.94
N SER A 40 -7.32 -14.99 -6.11
CA SER A 40 -6.22 -15.70 -5.46
C SER A 40 -6.18 -15.54 -3.94
N TYR A 41 -6.78 -14.47 -3.39
CA TYR A 41 -6.95 -14.37 -1.94
C TYR A 41 -8.02 -15.36 -1.44
N CYS A 42 -9.14 -15.45 -2.14
CA CYS A 42 -10.34 -16.16 -1.73
C CYS A 42 -10.34 -17.66 -2.00
N ASP A 43 -9.62 -18.14 -3.03
CA ASP A 43 -9.53 -19.57 -3.39
C ASP A 43 -8.41 -20.34 -2.67
N SER A 44 -7.62 -19.63 -1.86
CA SER A 44 -6.63 -20.23 -0.97
C SER A 44 -7.30 -21.08 0.11
N LYS A 45 -6.53 -21.98 0.75
CA LYS A 45 -7.03 -22.82 1.85
C LYS A 45 -7.62 -22.04 3.03
N LEU A 46 -7.27 -20.76 3.18
CA LEU A 46 -7.78 -19.90 4.24
C LEU A 46 -9.20 -19.41 3.97
N GLY A 47 -9.62 -19.38 2.69
CA GLY A 47 -10.87 -18.75 2.27
C GLY A 47 -10.90 -17.24 2.52
N CYS A 48 -12.04 -16.62 2.25
CA CYS A 48 -12.24 -15.20 2.49
C CYS A 48 -13.67 -14.87 2.91
N CYS A 49 -13.86 -13.64 3.40
CA CYS A 49 -15.14 -13.11 3.80
C CYS A 49 -15.40 -11.82 3.02
N TYR A 50 -16.45 -11.78 2.22
CA TYR A 50 -16.82 -10.57 1.50
C TYR A 50 -17.25 -9.44 2.46
N PRO A 51 -16.99 -8.18 2.11
CA PRO A 51 -17.43 -7.04 2.90
C PRO A 51 -18.96 -6.98 2.98
N LYS A 52 -19.48 -6.13 3.87
CA LYS A 52 -20.94 -5.94 4.03
C LYS A 52 -21.62 -5.42 2.76
N THR A 53 -20.86 -4.73 1.92
CA THR A 53 -21.28 -4.21 0.61
C THR A 53 -21.45 -5.29 -0.45
N GLY A 54 -21.08 -6.55 -0.16
CA GLY A 54 -21.23 -7.69 -1.06
C GLY A 54 -19.92 -8.16 -1.66
N LYS A 55 -20.00 -9.05 -2.66
CA LYS A 55 -18.84 -9.54 -3.40
C LYS A 55 -18.23 -8.37 -4.19
N PRO A 56 -16.93 -8.06 -4.04
CA PRO A 56 -16.28 -7.02 -4.84
C PRO A 56 -16.31 -7.34 -6.34
N ALA A 57 -16.08 -6.34 -7.17
CA ALA A 57 -15.87 -6.56 -8.60
C ALA A 57 -14.63 -7.45 -8.83
N ALA A 58 -14.62 -8.17 -9.96
CA ALA A 58 -13.46 -8.93 -10.43
C ALA A 58 -12.39 -7.99 -10.99
N ASP A 59 -11.77 -7.20 -10.11
CA ASP A 59 -10.68 -6.27 -10.37
C ASP A 59 -9.67 -6.30 -9.21
N PHE A 60 -8.43 -5.90 -9.46
CA PHE A 60 -7.40 -5.75 -8.44
C PHE A 60 -7.82 -4.71 -7.40
N THR A 61 -7.80 -5.07 -6.12
CA THR A 61 -8.09 -4.14 -5.02
C THR A 61 -6.80 -3.58 -4.43
N ILE A 62 -6.86 -2.39 -3.87
CA ILE A 62 -5.74 -1.81 -3.11
C ILE A 62 -5.50 -2.68 -1.87
N TYR A 63 -4.25 -3.07 -1.67
CA TYR A 63 -3.80 -3.72 -0.44
C TYR A 63 -3.14 -2.71 0.50
N GLY A 64 -2.30 -1.81 -0.05
CA GLY A 64 -1.55 -0.84 0.74
C GLY A 64 -0.82 0.22 -0.10
N LEU A 65 -0.52 1.37 0.53
CA LEU A 65 0.41 2.38 0.04
C LEU A 65 1.42 2.63 1.16
N ARG A 66 2.62 2.07 1.09
CA ARG A 66 3.51 1.97 2.25
C ARG A 66 4.81 2.74 2.05
N PRO A 67 5.10 3.76 2.87
CA PRO A 67 6.43 4.35 2.94
C PRO A 67 7.48 3.25 3.09
N SER A 68 8.59 3.36 2.37
CA SER A 68 9.62 2.32 2.31
C SER A 68 11.01 2.93 2.29
N PHE A 69 11.93 2.39 3.09
CA PHE A 69 13.36 2.72 2.98
C PHE A 69 14.03 1.89 1.89
N ASN A 70 13.57 0.63 1.76
CA ASN A 70 13.97 -0.36 0.77
C ASN A 70 12.77 -1.29 0.50
N ILE A 71 12.80 -2.08 -0.58
CA ILE A 71 11.66 -2.96 -0.93
C ILE A 71 11.65 -4.27 -0.12
N ASN A 72 12.75 -4.63 0.57
CA ASN A 72 12.86 -5.87 1.35
C ASN A 72 11.97 -5.87 2.60
N GLY A 73 11.01 -4.95 2.66
CA GLY A 73 10.00 -4.84 3.70
C GLY A 73 10.42 -3.99 4.89
N THR A 74 11.58 -3.33 4.85
CA THR A 74 11.89 -2.31 5.86
C THR A 74 11.11 -1.03 5.52
N SER A 75 9.88 -1.02 5.99
CA SER A 75 9.05 0.18 6.04
C SER A 75 9.16 0.80 7.43
N PRO A 76 9.20 2.14 7.53
CA PRO A 76 8.84 2.78 8.79
C PRO A 76 7.39 2.38 9.13
N THR A 77 7.13 2.10 10.39
CA THR A 77 5.79 1.74 10.86
C THR A 77 5.45 2.41 12.18
N ASN A 78 4.17 2.71 12.39
CA ASN A 78 3.67 3.25 13.66
C ASN A 78 4.35 4.58 14.06
N CYS A 79 4.64 5.43 13.08
CA CYS A 79 5.49 6.62 13.25
C CYS A 79 4.87 7.74 14.09
N ASP A 80 3.54 7.84 14.15
CA ASP A 80 2.86 8.77 15.04
C ASP A 80 1.66 8.08 15.71
N ILE A 81 1.81 7.77 16.99
CA ILE A 81 0.76 7.13 17.79
C ILE A 81 -0.40 8.09 18.13
N GLN A 82 -0.17 9.40 18.02
CA GLN A 82 -1.18 10.44 18.29
C GLN A 82 -2.02 10.74 17.04
N SER A 83 -1.51 10.43 15.84
CA SER A 83 -2.24 10.55 14.59
C SER A 83 -3.22 9.39 14.38
N VAL A 84 -4.27 9.37 15.21
CA VAL A 84 -5.34 8.37 15.14
C VAL A 84 -6.19 8.59 13.89
N PHE A 85 -6.54 7.48 13.24
CA PHE A 85 -7.44 7.48 12.09
C PHE A 85 -8.78 8.16 12.41
N ASN A 86 -9.15 9.16 11.60
CA ASN A 86 -10.42 9.86 11.71
C ASN A 86 -11.26 9.68 10.44
N LYS A 87 -12.35 8.91 10.53
CA LYS A 87 -13.27 8.68 9.41
C LYS A 87 -13.81 9.97 8.78
N SER A 88 -14.04 11.04 9.57
CA SER A 88 -14.61 12.28 9.04
C SER A 88 -13.66 13.00 8.08
N LYS A 89 -12.35 12.76 8.17
CA LYS A 89 -11.35 13.32 7.26
C LYS A 89 -11.37 12.69 5.87
N ILE A 90 -12.11 11.60 5.65
CA ILE A 90 -12.15 10.87 4.38
C ILE A 90 -13.59 10.58 3.93
N SER A 91 -14.57 11.32 4.46
CA SER A 91 -15.99 11.04 4.25
C SER A 91 -16.38 11.02 2.77
N ASP A 92 -15.76 11.90 1.98
CA ASP A 92 -15.93 12.02 0.53
C ASP A 92 -15.31 10.85 -0.25
N LEU A 93 -14.40 10.09 0.36
CA LEU A 93 -13.70 8.97 -0.28
C LEU A 93 -14.29 7.60 0.09
N ILE A 94 -15.28 7.55 1.01
CA ILE A 94 -15.76 6.27 1.58
C ILE A 94 -16.28 5.32 0.51
N GLU A 95 -17.13 5.79 -0.40
CA GLU A 95 -17.73 4.94 -1.44
C GLU A 95 -16.65 4.35 -2.36
N ASP A 96 -15.70 5.18 -2.80
CA ASP A 96 -14.57 4.73 -3.61
C ASP A 96 -13.68 3.73 -2.86
N LEU A 97 -13.42 3.96 -1.56
CA LEU A 97 -12.64 3.04 -0.74
C LEU A 97 -13.36 1.71 -0.49
N GLU A 98 -14.69 1.70 -0.36
CA GLU A 98 -15.46 0.45 -0.21
C GLU A 98 -15.37 -0.44 -1.46
N ILE A 99 -15.30 0.17 -2.64
CA ILE A 99 -15.15 -0.54 -3.92
C ILE A 99 -13.70 -0.97 -4.14
N ASN A 100 -12.76 -0.05 -3.92
CA ASN A 100 -11.38 -0.21 -4.38
C ASN A 100 -10.41 -0.72 -3.32
N TRP A 101 -10.74 -0.61 -2.03
CA TRP A 101 -9.92 -1.08 -0.90
C TRP A 101 -10.75 -1.89 0.13
N PRO A 102 -11.52 -2.92 -0.30
CA PRO A 102 -12.32 -3.73 0.61
C PRO A 102 -11.47 -4.65 1.48
N SER A 103 -12.02 -5.07 2.61
CA SER A 103 -11.47 -6.19 3.38
C SER A 103 -12.04 -7.52 2.88
N LEU A 104 -11.15 -8.47 2.62
CA LEU A 104 -11.50 -9.87 2.36
C LEU A 104 -11.24 -10.80 3.57
N ARG A 105 -10.76 -10.24 4.69
CA ARG A 105 -10.36 -11.02 5.88
C ARG A 105 -11.56 -11.62 6.61
N CYS A 106 -11.37 -12.83 7.13
CA CYS A 106 -12.29 -13.47 8.07
C CYS A 106 -11.87 -13.30 9.54
N PRO A 107 -12.81 -13.18 10.49
CA PRO A 107 -14.25 -13.00 10.26
C PRO A 107 -14.53 -11.67 9.55
N ARG A 108 -15.67 -11.56 8.84
CA ARG A 108 -16.03 -10.36 8.07
C ARG A 108 -15.81 -9.07 8.88
N LEU A 109 -14.88 -8.23 8.41
CA LEU A 109 -14.54 -6.97 9.04
C LEU A 109 -15.29 -5.79 8.40
N ASN A 110 -15.48 -4.73 9.18
CA ASN A 110 -15.81 -3.43 8.61
C ASN A 110 -14.53 -2.86 7.96
N ASN A 111 -14.61 -2.40 6.72
CA ASN A 111 -13.48 -1.85 5.96
C ASN A 111 -12.76 -0.72 6.72
N ILE A 112 -13.48 0.05 7.53
CA ILE A 112 -12.92 1.07 8.44
C ILE A 112 -11.78 0.52 9.32
N ARG A 113 -11.87 -0.74 9.77
CA ARG A 113 -10.81 -1.35 10.58
C ARG A 113 -9.52 -1.57 9.78
N ILE A 114 -9.64 -1.91 8.50
CA ILE A 114 -8.47 -2.09 7.63
C ILE A 114 -7.87 -0.73 7.27
N TRP A 115 -8.68 0.26 6.92
CA TRP A 115 -8.18 1.59 6.63
C TRP A 115 -7.53 2.23 7.85
N SER A 116 -8.14 2.08 9.04
CA SER A 116 -7.53 2.51 10.30
C SER A 116 -6.19 1.81 10.55
N HIS A 117 -6.08 0.52 10.27
CA HIS A 117 -4.83 -0.22 10.41
C HIS A 117 -3.75 0.28 9.45
N GLU A 118 -4.08 0.41 8.16
CA GLU A 118 -3.12 0.88 7.16
C GLU A 118 -2.70 2.33 7.41
N TRP A 119 -3.61 3.20 7.85
CA TRP A 119 -3.26 4.57 8.28
C TRP A 119 -2.30 4.55 9.48
N MET A 120 -2.71 3.96 10.60
CA MET A 120 -1.93 4.02 11.85
C MET A 120 -0.60 3.28 11.76
N LYS A 121 -0.52 2.24 10.92
CA LYS A 121 0.71 1.47 10.73
C LYS A 121 1.63 2.09 9.69
N HIS A 122 1.09 2.60 8.57
CA HIS A 122 1.90 3.02 7.43
C HIS A 122 1.67 4.49 7.05
N GLY A 123 0.43 4.95 6.98
CA GLY A 123 0.09 6.32 6.58
C GLY A 123 0.71 7.41 7.48
N THR A 124 0.75 7.19 8.80
CA THR A 124 1.39 8.13 9.75
C THR A 124 2.87 8.38 9.45
N CYS A 125 3.53 7.42 8.80
CA CYS A 125 4.94 7.56 8.39
C CYS A 125 5.13 8.44 7.15
N SER A 126 4.04 8.89 6.52
CA SER A 126 4.04 9.81 5.39
C SER A 126 3.42 11.17 5.69
N GLU A 127 3.12 11.50 6.94
CA GLU A 127 2.41 12.73 7.31
C GLU A 127 3.15 14.02 6.92
N SER A 128 4.47 13.96 6.76
CA SER A 128 5.26 15.08 6.23
C SER A 128 5.00 15.36 4.74
N LYS A 129 4.31 14.46 4.04
CA LYS A 129 4.02 14.52 2.59
C LYS A 129 2.53 14.42 2.28
N LEU A 130 1.82 13.52 2.95
CA LEU A 130 0.41 13.20 2.70
C LEU A 130 -0.37 13.26 4.01
N SER A 131 -1.38 14.12 4.07
CA SER A 131 -2.36 14.07 5.16
C SER A 131 -3.14 12.75 5.11
N GLN A 132 -3.94 12.45 6.14
CA GLN A 132 -4.81 11.27 6.12
C GLN A 132 -5.70 11.23 4.87
N HIS A 133 -6.30 12.36 4.49
CA HIS A 133 -7.13 12.43 3.28
C HIS A 133 -6.30 12.15 2.03
N ASP A 134 -5.18 12.86 1.88
CA ASP A 134 -4.31 12.73 0.70
C ASP A 134 -3.74 11.32 0.55
N TYR A 135 -3.43 10.63 1.66
CA TYR A 135 -2.94 9.26 1.65
C TYR A 135 -3.94 8.30 0.97
N PHE A 136 -5.21 8.35 1.40
CA PHE A 136 -6.24 7.50 0.80
C PHE A 136 -6.60 7.95 -0.62
N GLN A 137 -6.70 9.26 -0.86
CA GLN A 137 -6.98 9.78 -2.19
C GLN A 137 -5.87 9.42 -3.19
N THR A 138 -4.61 9.46 -2.76
CA THR A 138 -3.46 9.09 -3.57
C THR A 138 -3.52 7.61 -3.96
N ALA A 139 -3.80 6.71 -3.02
CA ALA A 139 -3.93 5.29 -3.33
C ALA A 139 -5.04 5.01 -4.37
N LEU A 140 -6.20 5.68 -4.25
CA LEU A 140 -7.29 5.61 -5.23
C LEU A 140 -6.87 6.12 -6.61
N LYS A 141 -6.21 7.29 -6.67
CA LYS A 141 -5.69 7.88 -7.91
C LYS A 141 -4.67 6.96 -8.58
N LEU A 142 -3.76 6.37 -7.82
CA LEU A 142 -2.75 5.44 -8.33
C LEU A 142 -3.38 4.17 -8.90
N LYS A 143 -4.36 3.56 -8.20
CA LYS A 143 -5.09 2.40 -8.74
C LYS A 143 -5.75 2.76 -10.09
N LYS A 144 -6.45 3.88 -10.15
CA LYS A 144 -7.13 4.35 -11.37
C LYS A 144 -6.13 4.63 -12.50
N LYS A 145 -5.00 5.28 -12.18
CA LYS A 145 -3.93 5.62 -13.14
C LYS A 145 -3.29 4.36 -13.73
N LEU A 146 -3.05 3.34 -12.92
CA LEU A 146 -2.43 2.08 -13.39
C LEU A 146 -3.40 1.22 -14.20
N ASN A 147 -4.68 1.18 -13.80
CA ASN A 147 -5.73 0.40 -14.47
C ASN A 147 -5.29 -1.05 -14.81
N LEU A 148 -4.68 -1.71 -13.81
CA LEU A 148 -3.88 -2.93 -14.00
C LEU A 148 -4.64 -4.06 -14.71
N LEU A 149 -5.89 -4.34 -14.33
CA LEU A 149 -6.63 -5.44 -14.96
C LEU A 149 -6.89 -5.16 -16.45
N GLN A 150 -7.26 -3.92 -16.80
CA GLN A 150 -7.53 -3.58 -18.19
C GLN A 150 -6.25 -3.70 -19.02
N MET A 151 -5.13 -3.18 -18.50
CA MET A 151 -3.81 -3.31 -19.13
C MET A 151 -3.45 -4.77 -19.40
N LEU A 152 -3.65 -5.66 -18.42
CA LEU A 152 -3.38 -7.09 -18.58
C LEU A 152 -4.32 -7.74 -19.62
N ARG A 153 -5.61 -7.40 -19.60
CA ARG A 153 -6.60 -7.92 -20.57
C ARG A 153 -6.32 -7.49 -22.00
N ASP A 154 -5.91 -6.24 -22.20
CA ASP A 154 -5.57 -5.72 -23.53
C ASP A 154 -4.41 -6.48 -24.18
N ALA A 155 -3.56 -7.13 -23.37
CA ALA A 155 -2.47 -8.01 -23.79
C ALA A 155 -2.83 -9.51 -23.76
N GLY A 156 -4.09 -9.87 -23.51
CA GLY A 156 -4.57 -11.25 -23.50
C GLY A 156 -4.29 -12.04 -22.21
N PHE A 157 -3.85 -11.38 -21.14
CA PHE A 157 -3.69 -11.97 -19.81
C PHE A 157 -4.98 -11.80 -19.01
N GLU A 158 -5.86 -12.81 -19.08
CA GLU A 158 -7.20 -12.73 -18.50
C GLU A 158 -7.37 -13.61 -17.25
N PRO A 159 -8.17 -13.17 -16.26
CA PRO A 159 -8.51 -13.98 -15.09
C PRO A 159 -9.53 -15.05 -15.50
N ASN A 160 -9.04 -16.14 -16.10
CA ASN A 160 -9.86 -17.18 -16.74
C ASN A 160 -9.51 -18.61 -16.28
N ASP A 161 -8.80 -18.73 -15.16
CA ASP A 161 -8.25 -19.96 -14.57
C ASP A 161 -7.12 -20.62 -15.37
N GLN A 162 -6.64 -19.98 -16.45
CA GLN A 162 -5.49 -20.47 -17.21
C GLN A 162 -4.17 -20.21 -16.49
N PHE A 163 -3.16 -20.98 -16.89
CA PHE A 163 -1.78 -20.82 -16.48
C PHE A 163 -0.99 -20.06 -17.54
N TYR A 164 -0.14 -19.16 -17.07
CA TYR A 164 0.71 -18.32 -17.90
C TYR A 164 2.14 -18.38 -17.39
N ASP A 165 3.12 -18.21 -18.27
CA ASP A 165 4.50 -18.01 -17.84
C ASP A 165 4.61 -16.67 -17.08
N ILE A 166 5.28 -16.65 -15.93
CA ILE A 166 5.39 -15.46 -15.05
C ILE A 166 6.02 -14.26 -15.76
N GLY A 167 6.89 -14.51 -16.74
CA GLY A 167 7.45 -13.46 -17.59
C GLY A 167 6.39 -12.65 -18.33
N ASN A 168 5.23 -13.24 -18.64
CA ASN A 168 4.17 -12.61 -19.41
C ASN A 168 3.52 -11.42 -18.66
N PRO A 169 2.93 -11.57 -17.45
CA PRO A 169 2.37 -10.42 -16.76
C PRO A 169 3.44 -9.39 -16.35
N LEU A 170 4.68 -9.79 -16.06
CA LEU A 170 5.77 -8.85 -15.76
C LEU A 170 6.12 -8.00 -16.99
N SER A 171 6.32 -8.62 -18.15
CA SER A 171 6.66 -7.90 -19.39
C SER A 171 5.52 -7.00 -19.85
N ILE A 172 4.26 -7.44 -19.74
CA ILE A 172 3.09 -6.62 -20.11
C ILE A 172 3.08 -5.31 -19.31
N ILE A 173 3.31 -5.39 -18.00
CA ILE A 173 3.31 -4.20 -17.14
C ILE A 173 4.54 -3.33 -17.43
N GLU A 174 5.72 -3.93 -17.63
CA GLU A 174 6.94 -3.20 -17.98
C GLU A 174 6.80 -2.48 -19.33
N ASP A 175 6.28 -3.14 -20.37
CA ASP A 175 6.07 -2.55 -21.69
C ASP A 175 5.06 -1.39 -21.64
N ALA A 176 4.00 -1.52 -20.85
CA ALA A 176 2.96 -0.51 -20.75
C ALA A 176 3.36 0.70 -19.88
N THR A 177 4.23 0.50 -18.89
CA THR A 177 4.56 1.55 -17.91
C THR A 177 6.00 2.06 -18.02
N GLY A 178 6.88 1.32 -18.71
CA GLY A 178 8.33 1.50 -18.69
C GLY A 178 8.98 1.10 -17.35
N LEU A 179 8.25 0.41 -16.46
CA LEU A 179 8.67 0.12 -15.10
C LEU A 179 8.45 -1.35 -14.77
N LEU A 180 9.51 -2.03 -14.35
CA LEU A 180 9.43 -3.43 -13.96
C LEU A 180 8.72 -3.58 -12.59
N PRO A 181 7.55 -4.24 -12.52
CA PRO A 181 6.84 -4.45 -11.25
C PRO A 181 7.45 -5.57 -10.42
N GLY A 182 7.09 -5.62 -9.13
CA GLY A 182 7.21 -6.84 -8.32
C GLY A 182 5.92 -7.66 -8.35
N MET A 183 6.02 -8.96 -8.13
CA MET A 183 4.87 -9.87 -8.08
C MET A 183 4.99 -10.84 -6.91
N GLU A 184 3.92 -11.01 -6.15
CA GLU A 184 3.82 -12.03 -5.10
C GLU A 184 2.75 -13.04 -5.47
N CYS A 185 3.11 -14.31 -5.36
CA CYS A 185 2.23 -15.44 -5.57
C CYS A 185 1.91 -16.17 -4.25
N ASN A 186 0.74 -16.78 -4.20
CA ASN A 186 0.39 -17.79 -3.21
C ASN A 186 0.01 -19.10 -3.91
N ARG A 187 -0.51 -20.04 -3.12
CA ARG A 187 -1.08 -21.29 -3.63
C ARG A 187 -2.57 -21.38 -3.34
N ASP A 188 -3.33 -21.81 -4.34
CA ASP A 188 -4.75 -22.12 -4.20
C ASP A 188 -4.96 -23.40 -3.34
N SER A 189 -6.22 -23.80 -3.16
CA SER A 189 -6.57 -25.04 -2.44
C SER A 189 -6.05 -26.33 -3.11
N ALA A 190 -5.83 -26.32 -4.43
CA ALA A 190 -5.29 -27.42 -5.22
C ALA A 190 -3.75 -27.46 -5.24
N GLY A 191 -3.08 -26.42 -4.74
CA GLY A 191 -1.63 -26.29 -4.69
C GLY A 191 -1.00 -25.59 -5.90
N ASN A 192 -1.79 -24.97 -6.77
CA ASN A 192 -1.33 -24.21 -7.92
C ASN A 192 -0.77 -22.86 -7.50
N ASP A 193 0.41 -22.48 -8.01
CA ASP A 193 0.94 -21.13 -7.83
C ASP A 193 0.09 -20.12 -8.64
N GLN A 194 -0.24 -18.99 -8.04
CA GLN A 194 -1.15 -18.01 -8.64
C GLN A 194 -0.83 -16.57 -8.21
N VAL A 195 -1.16 -15.60 -9.06
CA VAL A 195 -0.84 -14.18 -8.85
C VAL A 195 -1.68 -13.59 -7.71
N LEU A 196 -1.06 -13.29 -6.57
CA LEU A 196 -1.75 -12.73 -5.41
C LEU A 196 -1.65 -11.20 -5.35
N LYS A 197 -0.46 -10.63 -5.53
CA LYS A 197 -0.23 -9.18 -5.47
C LYS A 197 0.73 -8.70 -6.55
N VAL A 198 0.56 -7.43 -6.92
CA VAL A 198 1.47 -6.69 -7.79
C VAL A 198 1.96 -5.45 -7.03
N TYR A 199 3.26 -5.21 -7.13
CA TYR A 199 3.98 -4.15 -6.43
C TYR A 199 4.51 -3.13 -7.43
N MET A 200 4.16 -1.86 -7.22
CA MET A 200 4.72 -0.72 -7.95
C MET A 200 5.38 0.24 -6.96
N CYS A 201 6.41 0.97 -7.39
CA CYS A 201 7.02 2.02 -6.59
C CYS A 201 6.51 3.38 -7.04
N VAL A 202 6.30 4.28 -6.08
CA VAL A 202 5.80 5.63 -6.30
C VAL A 202 6.73 6.62 -5.62
N ASP A 203 7.00 7.74 -6.27
CA ASP A 203 7.84 8.79 -5.69
C ASP A 203 7.24 9.35 -4.37
N ILE A 204 8.05 10.01 -3.56
CA ILE A 204 7.67 10.50 -2.22
C ILE A 204 6.54 11.55 -2.21
N SER A 205 6.18 12.14 -3.34
CA SER A 205 5.01 13.01 -3.47
C SER A 205 3.71 12.23 -3.68
N GLY A 206 3.79 10.93 -3.99
CA GLY A 206 2.64 10.08 -4.30
C GLY A 206 2.09 10.25 -5.72
N SER A 207 2.81 10.95 -6.61
CA SER A 207 2.24 11.38 -7.91
C SER A 207 2.58 10.45 -9.08
N ASN A 208 3.81 9.94 -9.14
CA ASN A 208 4.34 9.20 -10.27
C ASN A 208 4.88 7.84 -9.86
N PHE A 209 4.61 6.85 -10.71
CA PHE A 209 5.31 5.58 -10.62
C PHE A 209 6.78 5.78 -11.00
N ILE A 210 7.66 5.07 -10.30
CA ILE A 210 9.11 5.11 -10.50
C ILE A 210 9.66 3.70 -10.52
N GLN A 211 10.89 3.55 -11.01
CA GLN A 211 11.58 2.26 -10.99
C GLN A 211 11.77 1.81 -9.54
N CYS A 212 11.36 0.58 -9.24
CA CYS A 212 11.62 0.01 -7.93
C CYS A 212 13.12 -0.28 -7.77
N PRO A 213 13.76 0.11 -6.63
CA PRO A 213 15.18 -0.16 -6.40
C PRO A 213 15.56 -1.65 -6.40
N SER A 214 14.60 -2.52 -6.07
CA SER A 214 14.69 -3.97 -6.20
C SER A 214 13.28 -4.55 -6.30
N LEU A 215 13.14 -5.86 -6.53
CA LEU A 215 11.85 -6.49 -6.81
C LEU A 215 11.53 -7.58 -5.77
N VAL A 216 10.23 -7.74 -5.49
CA VAL A 216 9.70 -8.92 -4.80
C VAL A 216 9.25 -9.90 -5.88
N ASP A 217 9.79 -11.12 -5.84
CA ASP A 217 9.32 -12.23 -6.68
C ASP A 217 9.48 -13.55 -5.91
N ASN A 218 8.35 -14.20 -5.64
CA ASN A 218 8.29 -15.55 -5.10
C ASN A 218 7.47 -16.50 -5.98
N CYS A 219 7.18 -16.07 -7.21
CA CYS A 219 6.34 -16.81 -8.14
C CYS A 219 7.14 -17.94 -8.80
N GLY A 220 6.46 -19.05 -9.08
CA GLY A 220 6.99 -20.09 -9.95
C GLY A 220 7.09 -19.61 -11.40
N ALA A 221 7.75 -20.40 -12.24
CA ALA A 221 7.86 -20.10 -13.67
C ALA A 221 6.50 -19.98 -14.38
N LYS A 222 5.48 -20.68 -13.86
CA LYS A 222 4.10 -20.61 -14.33
C LYS A 222 3.17 -20.28 -13.17
N VAL A 223 2.19 -19.43 -13.45
CA VAL A 223 1.21 -18.95 -12.47
C VAL A 223 -0.19 -19.00 -13.06
N GLN A 224 -1.17 -19.35 -12.24
CA GLN A 224 -2.57 -19.24 -12.58
C GLN A 224 -3.06 -17.80 -12.40
N PHE A 225 -3.95 -17.35 -13.28
CA PHE A 225 -4.76 -16.16 -13.05
C PHE A 225 -6.24 -16.58 -12.86
N PRO A 226 -6.67 -16.82 -11.61
CA PRO A 226 -7.98 -17.39 -11.35
C PRO A 226 -9.10 -16.38 -11.60
N LYS A 227 -10.28 -16.88 -11.93
CA LYS A 227 -11.52 -16.08 -11.93
C LYS A 227 -11.83 -15.59 -10.51
N PHE A 228 -12.62 -14.52 -10.40
CA PHE A 228 -13.17 -14.07 -9.13
C PHE A 228 -14.69 -14.12 -9.10
#